data_AF-A0ABD1WYZ3-F1
#
_entry.id   AF-A0ABD1WYZ3-F1
#
_cell.length_a   1.000
_cell.length_b   1.000
_cell.length_c   1.000
_cell.angle_alpha   90.00
_cell.angle_beta   90.00
_cell.angle_gamma   90.00
#
_symmetry.space_group_name_H-M   'P 1'
#
loop_
_entity.id
_entity.type
_entity.pdbx_description
1 polymer ?
#
loop_
_entity_poly.entity_id
_entity_poly.type
_entity_poly.pdbx_seq_one_letter_code
_entity_poly.pdbx_strand_id
1 'polypeptide(L)'
;MIERLSDRKTLMSVRELAKGITYMEHLLNGWKPPLPIRRMSKKACDFIRKQWRIIVDGEDIPPPIKNFKDMGFPEPVLKKLKAKIWKDLSFCVLLIMIALQEEVMMPIAPGEGPFGLIICPSRELARQTDEVMEQFLEPMREFDYPELRPLLCIGGVDMK
;
A
#
# COMPACT_ATOMS: atom_id res chain seq x y z
N MET A 1 -17.53 -21.92 16.49
CA MET A 1 -18.50 -20.93 17.00
C MET A 1 -17.69 -19.72 17.44
N ILE A 2 -17.32 -18.86 16.49
CA ILE A 2 -16.66 -17.58 16.81
C ILE A 2 -17.81 -16.65 17.15
N GLU A 3 -18.01 -16.43 18.44
CA GLU A 3 -19.01 -15.49 18.92
C GLU A 3 -18.70 -14.10 18.39
N ARG A 4 -19.76 -13.41 17.94
CA ARG A 4 -19.77 -12.01 17.51
C ARG A 4 -19.34 -11.11 18.67
N LEU A 5 -18.04 -11.04 18.94
CA LEU A 5 -17.46 -9.84 19.50
C LEU A 5 -17.77 -8.75 18.49
N SER A 6 -18.41 -7.66 18.91
CA SER A 6 -18.76 -6.56 18.02
C SER A 6 -17.49 -6.02 17.34
N ASP A 7 -17.27 -6.41 16.09
CA ASP A 7 -16.01 -6.24 15.32
C ASP A 7 -15.51 -4.79 15.22
N ARG A 8 -16.34 -3.81 15.61
CA ARG A 8 -15.99 -2.39 15.55
C ARG A 8 -15.02 -1.93 16.63
N LYS A 9 -14.89 -2.65 17.76
CA LYS A 9 -14.12 -2.16 18.92
C LYS A 9 -12.65 -2.56 18.94
N THR A 10 -12.24 -3.56 18.16
CA THR A 10 -10.90 -4.17 18.23
C THR A 10 -9.82 -3.39 17.47
N LEU A 11 -10.19 -2.56 16.50
CA LEU A 11 -9.27 -1.74 15.70
C LEU A 11 -9.23 -0.27 16.12
N MET A 12 -9.94 0.11 17.19
CA MET A 12 -9.96 1.48 17.70
C MET A 12 -9.03 1.64 18.89
N SER A 13 -8.25 2.71 18.92
CA SER A 13 -7.44 3.07 20.09
C SER A 13 -8.33 3.43 21.30
N VAL A 14 -7.80 3.28 22.52
CA VAL A 14 -8.48 3.67 23.76
C VAL A 14 -8.90 5.15 23.74
N ARG A 15 -8.11 6.01 23.07
CA ARG A 15 -8.40 7.43 22.91
C ARG A 15 -9.61 7.67 22.00
N GLU A 16 -9.72 6.94 20.90
CA GLU A 16 -10.84 7.04 19.95
C GLU A 16 -12.12 6.48 20.57
N LEU A 17 -12.03 5.38 21.32
CA LEU A 17 -13.13 4.82 22.09
C LEU A 17 -13.65 5.80 23.14
N ALA A 18 -12.75 6.45 23.89
CA ALA A 18 -13.12 7.43 24.90
C ALA A 18 -13.79 8.68 24.31
N LYS A 19 -13.45 9.03 23.05
CA LYS A 19 -14.04 10.17 22.33
C LYS A 19 -15.23 9.81 21.45
N GLY A 20 -15.62 8.53 21.36
CA GLY A 20 -16.70 8.06 20.49
C GLY A 20 -16.46 8.29 19.00
N ILE A 21 -15.20 8.39 18.56
CA ILE A 21 -14.86 8.72 17.17
C ILE A 21 -15.21 7.51 16.28
N THR A 22 -16.03 7.72 15.25
CA THR A 22 -16.34 6.68 14.26
C THR A 22 -15.92 7.18 12.88
N TYR A 23 -14.98 6.49 12.24
CA TYR A 23 -14.57 6.78 10.88
C TYR A 23 -15.61 6.23 9.91
N MET A 24 -16.39 7.12 9.31
CA MET A 24 -17.44 6.77 8.34
C MET A 24 -16.96 6.89 6.89
N GLU A 25 -15.83 7.58 6.69
CA GLU A 25 -15.30 7.92 5.37
C GLU A 25 -13.89 7.33 5.19
N HIS A 26 -13.54 7.06 3.95
CA HIS A 26 -12.19 6.62 3.58
C HIS A 26 -11.19 7.77 3.80
N LEU A 27 -9.93 7.43 4.11
CA LEU A 27 -8.86 8.41 4.10
C LEU A 27 -8.74 9.04 2.71
N LEU A 28 -8.75 10.37 2.66
CA LEU A 28 -8.53 11.11 1.42
C LEU A 28 -7.07 10.93 0.99
N ASN A 29 -6.85 10.37 -0.20
CA ASN A 29 -5.53 10.29 -0.79
C ASN A 29 -5.29 11.37 -1.85
N GLY A 30 -4.04 11.80 -1.98
CA GLY A 30 -3.61 12.78 -2.98
C GLY A 30 -3.38 12.18 -4.37
N TRP A 31 -3.22 10.86 -4.46
CA TRP A 31 -2.90 10.17 -5.71
C TRP A 31 -4.06 10.23 -6.71
N LYS A 32 -3.76 10.67 -7.94
CA LYS A 32 -4.71 10.66 -9.06
C LYS A 32 -4.01 10.13 -10.31
N PRO A 33 -4.64 9.22 -11.06
CA PRO A 33 -4.05 8.75 -12.31
C PRO A 33 -3.93 9.88 -13.34
N PRO A 34 -2.98 9.79 -14.28
CA PRO A 34 -2.81 10.76 -15.35
C PRO A 34 -4.13 11.07 -16.10
N LEU A 35 -4.27 12.31 -16.56
CA LEU A 35 -5.49 12.80 -17.22
C LEU A 35 -6.03 11.88 -18.32
N PRO A 36 -5.21 11.31 -19.23
CA PRO A 36 -5.72 10.42 -20.28
C PRO A 36 -6.40 9.17 -19.73
N ILE A 37 -5.86 8.61 -18.65
CA ILE A 37 -6.41 7.42 -17.98
C ILE A 37 -7.71 7.79 -17.25
N ARG A 38 -7.71 8.93 -16.54
CA ARG A 38 -8.88 9.41 -15.80
C ARG A 38 -10.08 9.73 -16.71
N ARG A 39 -9.81 10.14 -17.97
CA ARG A 39 -10.84 10.45 -18.98
C ARG A 39 -11.26 9.23 -19.80
N MET A 40 -10.73 8.05 -19.51
CA MET A 40 -11.06 6.84 -20.25
C MET A 40 -12.54 6.49 -20.08
N SER A 41 -13.24 6.26 -21.20
CA SER A 41 -14.64 5.89 -21.16
C SER A 41 -14.84 4.53 -20.47
N LYS A 42 -15.97 4.34 -19.78
CA LYS A 42 -16.31 3.07 -19.14
C LYS A 42 -16.25 1.88 -20.11
N LYS A 43 -16.72 2.06 -21.35
CA LYS A 43 -16.63 1.05 -22.42
C LYS A 43 -15.19 0.63 -22.72
N ALA A 44 -14.26 1.58 -22.77
CA ALA A 44 -12.85 1.29 -22.99
C ALA A 44 -12.20 0.61 -21.77
N CYS A 45 -12.54 1.04 -20.55
CA CYS A 45 -12.11 0.38 -19.32
C CYS A 45 -12.57 -1.08 -19.28
N ASP A 46 -13.84 -1.33 -19.57
CA ASP A 46 -14.44 -2.67 -19.54
C ASP A 46 -13.90 -3.56 -20.65
N PHE A 47 -13.60 -2.99 -21.82
CA PHE A 47 -12.88 -3.70 -22.89
C PHE A 47 -11.50 -4.18 -22.40
N ILE A 48 -10.71 -3.31 -21.77
CA ILE A 48 -9.39 -3.68 -21.24
C ILE A 48 -9.51 -4.75 -20.15
N ARG A 49 -10.43 -4.56 -19.20
CA ARG A 49 -10.69 -5.55 -18.13
C ARG A 49 -11.06 -6.91 -18.71
N LYS A 50 -11.92 -6.95 -19.75
CA LYS A 50 -12.27 -8.19 -20.46
C LYS A 50 -11.07 -8.81 -21.17
N GLN A 51 -10.28 -8.03 -21.91
CA GLN A 51 -9.08 -8.52 -22.60
C GLN A 51 -8.09 -9.15 -21.62
N TRP A 52 -7.93 -8.57 -20.43
CA TRP A 52 -6.94 -8.99 -19.43
C TRP A 52 -7.52 -9.91 -18.35
N ARG A 53 -8.79 -10.31 -18.49
CA ARG A 53 -9.52 -11.16 -17.53
C ARG A 53 -9.50 -10.59 -16.10
N ILE A 54 -9.56 -9.27 -15.98
CA ILE A 54 -9.67 -8.57 -14.70
C ILE A 54 -11.15 -8.59 -14.30
N ILE A 55 -11.44 -9.25 -13.18
CA ILE A 55 -12.76 -9.24 -12.55
C ILE A 55 -12.74 -8.14 -11.49
N VAL A 56 -13.76 -7.31 -11.49
CA VAL A 56 -13.91 -6.20 -10.55
C VAL A 56 -15.29 -6.24 -9.92
N ASP A 57 -15.37 -5.85 -8.66
CA ASP A 57 -16.61 -5.74 -7.89
C ASP A 57 -16.52 -4.50 -6.99
N GLY A 58 -17.67 -3.92 -6.64
CA GLY A 58 -17.77 -2.69 -5.84
C GLY A 58 -18.01 -1.41 -6.64
N GLU A 59 -17.96 -0.29 -5.93
CA GLU A 59 -18.20 1.06 -6.45
C GLU A 59 -16.87 1.79 -6.69
N ASP A 60 -16.89 2.88 -7.47
CA ASP A 60 -15.72 3.73 -7.76
C ASP A 60 -14.46 3.01 -8.30
N ILE A 61 -14.68 1.96 -9.10
CA ILE A 61 -13.60 1.11 -9.64
C ILE A 61 -12.64 1.93 -10.52
N PRO A 62 -11.34 2.04 -10.16
CA PRO A 62 -10.40 2.86 -10.91
C PRO A 62 -10.18 2.35 -12.34
N PRO A 63 -9.87 3.26 -13.29
CA PRO A 63 -9.56 2.87 -14.66
C PRO A 63 -8.31 1.97 -14.71
N PRO A 64 -8.30 0.92 -15.56
CA PRO A 64 -7.14 0.05 -15.68
C PRO A 64 -5.96 0.81 -16.31
N ILE A 65 -4.79 0.67 -15.69
CA ILE A 65 -3.54 1.29 -16.15
C ILE A 65 -2.71 0.23 -16.85
N LYS A 66 -2.27 0.53 -18.08
CA LYS A 66 -1.61 -0.48 -18.92
C LYS A 66 -0.11 -0.62 -18.67
N ASN A 67 0.54 0.47 -18.28
CA ASN A 67 1.99 0.54 -18.15
C ASN A 67 2.37 1.10 -16.78
N PHE A 68 3.45 0.59 -16.20
CA PHE A 68 3.97 1.08 -14.92
C PHE A 68 4.29 2.59 -14.92
N LYS A 69 4.75 3.14 -16.05
CA LYS A 69 5.03 4.57 -16.19
C LYS A 69 3.79 5.42 -15.90
N ASP A 70 2.62 4.93 -16.26
CA ASP A 70 1.36 5.67 -16.12
C ASP A 70 0.71 5.48 -14.74
N MET A 71 1.32 4.68 -13.85
CA MET A 71 0.85 4.45 -12.48
C MET A 71 1.32 5.56 -11.51
N GLY A 72 2.21 6.46 -11.95
CA GLY A 72 2.70 7.56 -11.12
C GLY A 72 3.68 7.14 -10.02
N PHE A 73 4.42 6.05 -10.24
CA PHE A 73 5.47 5.63 -9.31
C PHE A 73 6.70 6.55 -9.38
N PRO A 74 7.40 6.75 -8.24
CA PRO A 74 8.71 7.39 -8.20
C PRO A 74 9.69 6.78 -9.19
N GLU A 75 10.59 7.59 -9.74
CA GLU A 75 11.62 7.12 -10.66
C GLU A 75 12.47 5.96 -10.11
N PRO A 76 12.87 5.93 -8.82
CA PRO A 76 13.62 4.80 -8.26
C PRO A 76 12.84 3.49 -8.32
N VAL A 77 11.54 3.53 -8.02
CA VAL A 77 10.63 2.37 -8.09
C VAL A 77 10.49 1.91 -9.54
N LEU A 78 10.31 2.84 -10.49
CA LEU A 78 10.24 2.50 -11.92
C LEU A 78 11.53 1.84 -12.44
N LYS A 79 12.71 2.29 -11.98
CA LYS A 79 14.00 1.68 -12.32
C LYS A 79 14.06 0.23 -11.80
N LYS A 80 13.67 -0.01 -10.55
CA LYS A 80 13.63 -1.37 -9.97
C LYS A 80 12.61 -2.29 -10.65
N LEU A 81 11.42 -1.77 -11.00
CA LEU A 81 10.40 -2.53 -11.72
C LEU A 81 10.85 -2.94 -13.13
N LYS A 82 11.71 -2.15 -13.78
CA LYS A 82 12.30 -2.51 -15.08
C LYS A 82 13.43 -3.53 -14.98
N ALA A 83 14.16 -3.54 -13.87
CA ALA A 83 15.35 -4.38 -13.70
C ALA A 83 15.00 -5.86 -13.43
N LYS A 84 13.85 -6.14 -12.82
CA LYS A 84 13.45 -7.50 -12.41
C LYS A 84 11.96 -7.71 -12.62
N ILE A 85 11.56 -8.95 -12.91
CA ILE A 85 10.15 -9.34 -12.95
C ILE A 85 9.69 -9.66 -11.52
N TRP A 86 8.75 -8.87 -11.00
CA TRP A 86 8.20 -9.00 -9.65
C TRP A 86 6.86 -9.76 -9.72
N LYS A 87 6.89 -11.08 -9.51
CA LYS A 87 5.68 -11.92 -9.63
C LYS A 87 4.92 -12.09 -8.31
N ASP A 88 5.63 -12.15 -7.18
CA ASP A 88 5.06 -12.71 -5.96
C ASP A 88 4.83 -11.71 -4.81
N LEU A 89 5.26 -10.45 -4.95
CA LEU A 89 5.16 -9.43 -3.88
C LEU A 89 4.78 -8.01 -4.38
N SER A 90 3.94 -7.94 -5.41
CA SER A 90 3.47 -6.65 -5.97
C SER A 90 2.74 -5.77 -4.95
N PHE A 91 2.17 -6.37 -3.89
CA PHE A 91 1.52 -5.66 -2.78
C PHE A 91 2.50 -4.81 -1.95
N CYS A 92 3.80 -5.12 -1.95
CA CYS A 92 4.82 -4.33 -1.25
C CYS A 92 4.92 -2.92 -1.82
N VAL A 93 4.95 -2.81 -3.16
CA VAL A 93 5.01 -1.51 -3.84
C VAL A 93 3.80 -0.66 -3.49
N LEU A 94 2.61 -1.26 -3.40
CA LEU A 94 1.40 -0.53 -3.00
C LEU A 94 1.53 0.07 -1.58
N LEU A 95 2.00 -0.72 -0.62
CA LEU A 95 2.19 -0.27 0.76
C LEU A 95 3.27 0.81 0.87
N ILE A 96 4.37 0.68 0.15
CA ILE A 96 5.41 1.71 0.06
C ILE A 96 4.83 3.01 -0.47
N MET A 97 4.02 2.95 -1.53
CA MET A 97 3.42 4.16 -2.11
C MET A 97 2.44 4.84 -1.15
N ILE A 98 1.65 4.07 -0.40
CA ILE A 98 0.73 4.61 0.61
C ILE A 98 1.54 5.26 1.75
N ALA A 99 2.52 4.54 2.31
CA ALA A 99 3.36 5.07 3.39
C ALA A 99 4.14 6.32 2.97
N LEU A 100 4.67 6.35 1.74
CA LEU A 100 5.33 7.52 1.18
C LEU A 100 4.39 8.71 1.09
N GLN A 101 3.16 8.49 0.62
CA GLN A 101 2.17 9.56 0.52
C GLN A 101 1.84 10.14 1.90
N GLU A 102 1.63 9.28 2.90
CA GLU A 102 1.35 9.73 4.26
C GLU A 102 2.53 10.50 4.84
N GLU A 103 3.77 10.01 4.72
CA GLU A 103 4.98 10.70 5.20
C GLU A 103 5.17 12.08 4.52
N VAL A 104 4.84 12.21 3.23
CA VAL A 104 4.91 13.49 2.49
C VAL A 104 3.79 14.45 2.92
N MET A 105 2.58 13.95 3.18
CA MET A 105 1.44 14.79 3.58
C MET A 105 1.51 15.19 5.07
N MET A 106 1.99 14.29 5.92
CA MET A 106 2.11 14.44 7.37
C MET A 106 3.30 13.59 7.85
N PRO A 107 4.44 14.19 8.23
CA PRO A 107 5.60 13.45 8.69
C PRO A 107 5.25 12.54 9.87
N ILE A 108 5.64 11.26 9.78
CA ILE A 108 5.22 10.23 10.73
C ILE A 108 5.98 10.43 12.05
N ALA A 109 5.28 10.72 13.13
CA ALA A 109 5.89 10.92 14.43
C ALA A 109 6.23 9.58 15.12
N PRO A 110 7.29 9.52 15.95
CA PRO A 110 7.56 8.36 16.79
C PRO A 110 6.36 8.00 17.67
N GLY A 111 6.00 6.72 17.72
CA GLY A 111 4.85 6.23 18.48
C GLY A 111 3.53 6.23 17.72
N GLU A 112 3.49 6.78 16.50
CA GLU A 112 2.42 6.52 15.55
C GLU A 112 2.62 5.10 15.01
N GLY A 113 1.61 4.25 15.17
CA GLY A 113 1.68 2.84 14.75
C GLY A 113 1.90 2.69 13.24
N PRO A 114 2.04 1.45 12.75
CA PRO A 114 2.28 1.24 11.33
C PRO A 114 1.08 1.66 10.47
N PHE A 115 1.33 2.43 9.42
CA PHE A 115 0.32 2.78 8.40
C PHE A 115 -0.04 1.60 7.49
N GLY A 116 0.88 0.63 7.38
CA GLY A 116 0.72 -0.58 6.61
C GLY A 116 1.16 -1.80 7.43
N LEU A 117 0.32 -2.83 7.47
CA LEU A 117 0.64 -4.10 8.14
C LEU A 117 0.55 -5.25 7.14
N ILE A 118 1.63 -6.02 7.02
CA ILE A 118 1.65 -7.28 6.29
C ILE A 118 1.74 -8.42 7.31
N ILE A 119 0.80 -9.36 7.23
CA ILE A 119 0.80 -10.56 8.09
C ILE A 119 1.19 -11.76 7.24
N CYS A 120 2.21 -12.49 7.68
CA CYS A 120 2.71 -13.68 6.99
C CYS A 120 2.48 -14.94 7.84
N PRO A 121 2.20 -16.10 7.21
CA PRO A 121 2.03 -17.39 7.90
C PRO A 121 3.34 -18.00 8.43
N SER A 122 4.50 -17.59 7.92
CA SER A 122 5.80 -18.11 8.33
C SER A 122 6.85 -17.01 8.50
N ARG A 123 7.89 -17.31 9.30
CA ARG A 123 9.02 -16.40 9.54
C ARG A 123 9.83 -16.17 8.26
N GLU A 124 9.98 -17.22 7.46
CA GLU A 124 10.72 -17.18 6.20
C GLU A 124 10.04 -16.25 5.20
N LEU A 125 8.71 -16.32 5.08
CA LEU A 125 7.96 -15.44 4.17
C LEU A 125 7.95 -14.00 4.66
N ALA A 126 7.86 -13.77 5.98
CA ALA A 126 8.00 -12.44 6.55
C ALA A 126 9.37 -11.83 6.23
N ARG A 127 10.45 -12.61 6.39
CA ARG A 127 11.82 -12.15 6.07
C ARG A 127 12.00 -11.89 4.57
N GLN A 128 11.48 -12.75 3.71
CA GLN A 128 11.50 -12.52 2.26
C GLN A 128 10.75 -11.24 1.87
N THR A 129 9.63 -10.97 2.54
CA THR A 129 8.84 -9.76 2.31
C THR A 129 9.60 -8.52 2.72
N ASP A 130 10.24 -8.54 3.88
CA ASP A 130 11.08 -7.46 4.39
C ASP A 130 12.29 -7.18 3.48
N GLU A 131 13.00 -8.23 3.04
CA GLU A 131 14.10 -8.13 2.07
C GLU A 131 13.65 -7.50 0.74
N VAL A 132 12.41 -7.74 0.32
CA VAL A 132 11.83 -7.12 -0.87
C VAL A 132 11.48 -5.65 -0.62
N MET A 133 10.94 -5.30 0.55
CA MET A 133 10.65 -3.93 0.93
C MET A 133 11.92 -3.07 0.88
N GLU A 134 13.01 -3.52 1.51
CA GLU A 134 14.29 -2.78 1.51
C GLU A 134 14.84 -2.58 0.09
N GLN A 135 14.70 -3.56 -0.82
CA GLN A 135 15.13 -3.42 -2.22
C GLN A 135 14.44 -2.27 -2.97
N PHE A 136 13.23 -1.87 -2.54
CA PHE A 136 12.51 -0.72 -3.09
C PHE A 136 12.81 0.58 -2.33
N LEU A 137 13.04 0.51 -1.02
CA LEU A 137 13.27 1.67 -0.17
C LEU A 137 14.70 2.24 -0.26
N GLU A 138 15.71 1.39 -0.40
CA GLU A 138 17.12 1.81 -0.56
C GLU A 138 17.28 2.84 -1.71
N PRO A 139 16.82 2.57 -2.96
CA PRO A 139 16.88 3.57 -4.03
C PRO A 139 16.04 4.83 -3.77
N MET A 140 15.02 4.76 -2.92
CA MET A 140 14.21 5.94 -2.61
C MET A 140 15.00 6.89 -1.70
N ARG A 141 15.74 6.36 -0.71
CA ARG A 141 16.67 7.13 0.13
C ARG A 141 17.75 7.83 -0.71
N GLU A 142 18.27 7.17 -1.75
CA GLU A 142 19.26 7.75 -2.68
C GLU A 142 18.73 8.90 -3.54
N PHE A 143 17.41 9.01 -3.73
CA PHE A 143 16.75 10.04 -4.55
C PHE A 143 16.05 11.11 -3.70
N ASP A 144 16.49 11.30 -2.46
CA ASP A 144 15.98 12.32 -1.52
C ASP A 144 14.47 12.22 -1.22
N TYR A 145 13.88 11.02 -1.35
CA TYR A 145 12.53 10.78 -0.83
C TYR A 145 12.56 10.64 0.69
N PRO A 146 11.47 10.99 1.40
CA PRO A 146 11.36 10.75 2.84
C PRO A 146 11.65 9.30 3.21
N GLU A 147 12.39 9.12 4.30
CA GLU A 147 12.78 7.78 4.75
C GLU A 147 11.61 7.05 5.38
N LEU A 148 11.18 5.97 4.73
CA LEU A 148 10.21 5.05 5.28
C LEU A 148 10.91 4.04 6.20
N ARG A 149 10.25 3.74 7.31
CA ARG A 149 10.75 2.86 8.38
C ARG A 149 9.95 1.55 8.39
N PRO A 150 10.33 0.55 7.58
CA PRO A 150 9.74 -0.79 7.69
C PRO A 150 10.21 -1.44 9.01
N LEU A 151 9.36 -2.27 9.60
CA LEU A 151 9.67 -3.02 10.81
C LEU A 151 9.30 -4.49 10.62
N LEU A 152 10.26 -5.38 10.81
CA LEU A 152 10.06 -6.83 10.77
C LEU A 152 9.83 -7.39 12.19
N CYS A 153 8.60 -7.82 12.46
CA CYS A 153 8.24 -8.45 13.73
C CYS A 153 8.12 -9.97 13.58
N ILE A 154 9.21 -10.71 13.83
CA ILE A 154 9.21 -12.18 13.86
C ILE A 154 9.86 -12.71 15.14
N GLY A 155 9.45 -13.90 15.59
CA GLY A 155 10.06 -14.54 16.76
C GLY A 155 11.58 -14.73 16.57
N GLY A 156 12.35 -14.49 17.63
CA GLY A 156 13.81 -14.64 17.62
C GLY A 156 14.60 -13.51 16.94
N VAL A 157 13.93 -12.40 16.58
CA VAL A 157 14.57 -11.15 16.15
C VAL A 157 14.32 -10.10 17.23
N ASP A 158 15.36 -9.35 17.57
CA ASP A 158 15.24 -8.21 18.48
C ASP A 158 14.56 -7.05 17.76
N MET A 159 13.50 -6.50 18.34
CA MET A 159 12.77 -5.38 17.77
C MET A 159 13.54 -4.11 18.11
N LYS A 160 14.28 -3.57 17.14
CA LYS A 160 14.95 -2.27 17.27
C LYS A 160 13.99 -1.11 17.07
#